data_AF-J2YSX5-F1
#
_entry.id   AF-J2YSX5-F1
#
_cell.length_a   1.000
_cell.length_b   1.000
_cell.length_c   1.000
_cell.angle_alpha   90.00
_cell.angle_beta   90.00
_cell.angle_gamma   90.00
#
_symmetry.space_group_name_H-M   'P 1'
#
loop_
_entity.id
_entity.type
_entity.pdbx_description
1 polymer ?
#
loop_
_entity_poly.entity_id
_entity_poly.type
_entity_poly.pdbx_seq_one_letter_code
_entity_poly.pdbx_strand_id
1 'polypeptide(L)'
;MWTGFRIVDGVMTATVVGGYDATEYPDGYVNAVDVTVGETLELPHAGRATLLDVMPASGPGAHGTVTFCWEPSPELLSTPSA
;
A
#
# COMPACT_ATOMS: atom_id res chain seq x y z
N MET A 1 2.01 -7.10 -8.09
CA MET A 1 1.67 -6.03 -7.12
C MET A 1 2.90 -5.69 -6.29
N TRP A 2 3.14 -4.42 -5.99
CA TRP A 2 4.18 -4.04 -5.01
C TRP A 2 3.66 -2.93 -4.09
N THR A 3 4.06 -3.02 -2.83
CA THR A 3 3.73 -2.07 -1.77
C THR A 3 5.03 -1.45 -1.29
N GLY A 4 5.09 -0.13 -1.22
CA GLY A 4 6.29 0.61 -0.80
C GLY A 4 5.96 1.70 0.21
N PHE A 5 7.00 2.31 0.75
CA PHE A 5 6.87 3.52 1.56
C PHE A 5 7.65 4.66 0.92
N ARG A 6 7.17 5.89 1.10
CA ARG A 6 7.81 7.12 0.63
C ARG A 6 7.86 8.14 1.76
N ILE A 7 8.90 8.97 1.77
CA ILE A 7 8.99 10.14 2.64
C ILE A 7 8.75 11.38 1.77
N VAL A 8 7.68 12.12 2.05
CA VAL A 8 7.32 13.37 1.36
C VAL A 8 7.14 14.46 2.41
N ASP A 9 7.85 15.57 2.28
CA ASP A 9 7.82 16.70 3.23
C ASP A 9 8.03 16.29 4.70
N GLY A 10 8.85 15.26 4.93
CA GLY A 10 9.15 14.73 6.26
C GLY A 10 8.09 13.77 6.82
N VAL A 11 7.01 13.50 6.07
CA VAL A 11 5.96 12.56 6.42
C VAL A 11 6.21 11.22 5.73
N MET A 12 6.22 10.13 6.51
CA MET A 12 6.21 8.77 5.94
C MET A 12 4.80 8.44 5.46
N THR A 13 4.69 7.98 4.23
CA THR A 13 3.47 7.53 3.56
C THR A 13 3.68 6.14 3.01
N ALA A 14 2.61 5.37 2.87
CA ALA A 14 2.64 4.12 2.13
C ALA A 14 2.05 4.34 0.73
N THR A 15 2.72 3.82 -0.30
CA THR A 15 2.23 3.86 -1.67
C THR A 15 1.93 2.44 -2.12
N VAL A 16 0.73 2.22 -2.65
CA VAL A 16 0.32 0.94 -3.24
C VAL A 16 0.22 1.06 -4.75
N VAL A 17 0.87 0.15 -5.48
CA VAL A 17 0.80 0.07 -6.94
C VAL A 17 0.53 -1.37 -7.38
N GLY A 18 -0.47 -1.53 -8.24
CA GLY A 18 -0.79 -2.80 -8.89
C GLY A 18 -2.17 -3.33 -8.50
N GLY A 19 -2.33 -4.63 -8.70
CA GLY A 19 -3.62 -5.32 -8.68
C GLY A 19 -3.72 -6.21 -9.92
N TYR A 20 -4.90 -6.31 -10.51
CA TYR A 20 -5.13 -7.04 -11.76
C TYR A 20 -4.57 -6.28 -12.98
N ASP A 21 -4.43 -6.96 -14.12
CA ASP A 21 -4.09 -6.30 -15.38
C ASP A 21 -5.19 -5.26 -15.70
N ALA A 22 -4.80 -3.99 -15.82
CA ALA A 22 -5.72 -2.88 -16.11
C ALA A 22 -6.46 -3.05 -17.45
N THR A 23 -5.94 -3.88 -18.35
CA THR A 23 -6.59 -4.21 -19.63
C THR A 23 -7.72 -5.22 -19.46
N GLU A 24 -7.68 -6.06 -18.43
CA GLU A 24 -8.68 -7.08 -18.14
C GLU A 24 -9.68 -6.61 -17.06
N TYR A 25 -9.18 -5.88 -16.05
CA TYR A 25 -9.96 -5.31 -14.94
C TYR A 25 -9.57 -3.85 -14.72
N PRO A 26 -10.25 -2.89 -15.37
CA PRO A 26 -9.88 -1.46 -15.35
C PRO A 26 -9.93 -0.83 -13.96
N ASP A 27 -10.78 -1.36 -13.08
CA ASP A 27 -10.94 -0.97 -11.68
C ASP A 27 -10.10 -1.82 -10.71
N GLY A 28 -9.56 -2.95 -11.18
CA GLY A 28 -8.69 -3.84 -10.43
C GLY A 28 -7.23 -3.40 -10.37
N TYR A 29 -6.83 -2.39 -11.16
CA TYR A 29 -5.49 -1.82 -11.15
C TYR A 29 -5.47 -0.47 -10.43
N VAL A 30 -4.65 -0.35 -9.39
CA VAL A 30 -4.48 0.90 -8.67
C VAL A 30 -3.16 1.57 -9.02
N ASN A 31 -3.27 2.81 -9.51
CA ASN A 31 -2.16 3.72 -9.72
C ASN A 31 -1.85 4.44 -8.41
N ALA A 32 -0.64 4.21 -7.88
CA ALA A 32 -0.01 4.89 -6.75
C ALA A 32 -0.95 5.75 -5.89
N VAL A 33 -1.51 5.14 -4.84
CA VAL A 33 -2.31 5.86 -3.84
C VAL A 33 -1.51 5.98 -2.56
N ASP A 34 -1.46 7.19 -2.01
CA ASP A 34 -0.85 7.46 -0.72
C ASP A 34 -1.87 7.16 0.40
N VAL A 35 -1.44 6.39 1.39
CA VAL A 35 -2.25 6.03 2.58
C VAL A 35 -1.68 6.75 3.80
N THR A 36 -2.53 7.41 4.58
CA THR A 36 -2.13 8.04 5.85
C THR A 36 -2.42 7.13 7.05
N VAL A 37 -1.84 7.46 8.22
CA VAL A 37 -1.90 6.59 9.40
C VAL A 37 -3.35 6.39 9.85
N GLY A 38 -3.73 5.13 10.02
CA GLY A 38 -5.08 4.73 10.41
C GLY A 38 -6.07 4.67 9.23
N GLU A 39 -5.68 5.12 8.03
CA GLU A 39 -6.50 4.93 6.84
C GLU A 39 -6.34 3.52 6.28
N THR A 40 -7.47 2.97 5.86
CA THR A 40 -7.55 1.75 5.08
C THR A 40 -7.91 2.11 3.65
N LEU A 41 -7.07 1.71 2.72
CA LEU A 41 -7.31 1.77 1.29
C LEU A 41 -7.88 0.45 0.82
N GLU A 42 -9.14 0.46 0.42
CA GLU A 42 -9.79 -0.67 -0.25
C GLU A 42 -9.40 -0.67 -1.73
N LEU A 43 -8.89 -1.79 -2.23
CA LEU A 43 -8.47 -1.98 -3.62
C LEU A 43 -9.40 -3.02 -4.25
N PRO A 44 -10.30 -2.61 -5.17
CA PRO A 44 -11.21 -3.54 -5.84
C PRO A 44 -10.44 -4.74 -6.40
N HIS A 45 -10.97 -5.94 -6.16
CA HIS A 45 -10.39 -7.22 -6.58
C HIS A 45 -9.01 -7.59 -6.02
N ALA A 46 -8.18 -6.64 -5.58
CA ALA A 46 -6.83 -6.91 -5.09
C ALA A 46 -6.77 -7.17 -3.58
N GLY A 47 -7.59 -6.49 -2.78
CA GLY A 47 -7.59 -6.61 -1.31
C GLY A 47 -7.64 -5.25 -0.62
N ARG A 48 -6.96 -5.11 0.51
CA ARG A 48 -6.85 -3.83 1.20
C ARG A 48 -5.49 -3.60 1.84
N ALA A 49 -5.16 -2.34 1.98
CA ALA A 49 -3.91 -1.85 2.52
C ALA A 49 -4.18 -0.86 3.66
N THR A 50 -3.48 -1.01 4.78
CA THR A 50 -3.63 -0.10 5.93
C THR A 50 -2.26 0.34 6.43
N LEU A 51 -2.07 1.65 6.57
CA LEU A 51 -0.91 2.20 7.26
C LEU A 51 -1.20 2.21 8.76
N LEU A 52 -0.67 1.22 9.49
CA LEU A 52 -1.00 1.01 10.89
C LEU A 52 -0.33 2.01 11.82
N ASP A 53 0.94 2.32 11.58
CA ASP A 53 1.73 3.20 12.43
C ASP A 53 2.87 3.87 11.67
N VAL A 54 3.19 5.10 12.08
CA VAL A 54 4.34 5.87 11.63
C VAL A 54 5.00 6.50 12.86
N MET A 55 6.25 6.13 13.08
CA MET A 55 7.12 6.78 14.07
C MET A 55 8.21 7.54 13.32
N PRO A 56 8.13 8.88 13.22
CA PRO A 56 9.18 9.66 12.58
C PRO A 56 10.51 9.55 13.32
N ALA A 57 11.63 9.73 12.61
CA ALA A 57 12.92 9.91 13.27
C ALA A 57 12.89 11.20 14.11
N SER A 58 13.34 11.13 15.36
CA SER A 58 13.34 12.27 16.28
C SER A 58 14.43 13.31 16.01
N GLY A 59 15.32 13.05 15.06
CA GLY A 59 16.40 13.96 14.69
C GLY A 59 17.44 13.33 13.76
N PRO A 60 18.50 14.09 13.43
CA PRO A 60 19.60 13.61 12.60
C PRO A 60 20.27 12.37 13.21
N GLY A 61 20.43 11.32 12.39
CA GLY A 61 21.03 10.06 12.84
C GLY A 61 20.10 9.14 13.64
N ALA A 62 18.87 9.55 13.92
CA ALA A 62 17.84 8.68 14.48
C ALA A 62 17.12 7.89 13.38
N HIS A 63 16.49 6.79 13.77
CA HIS A 63 15.65 5.98 12.89
C HIS A 63 14.17 6.29 13.13
N GLY A 64 13.37 6.20 12.07
CA GLY A 64 11.92 6.12 12.15
C GLY A 64 11.46 4.73 11.73
N THR A 65 10.20 4.40 12.02
CA THR A 65 9.58 3.13 11.62
C THR A 65 8.24 3.38 10.96
N VAL A 66 7.88 2.47 10.07
CA VAL A 66 6.55 2.44 9.43
C VAL A 66 6.03 1.01 9.49
N THR A 67 4.77 0.84 9.88
CA THR A 67 4.11 -0.46 9.90
C THR A 67 2.96 -0.46 8.90
N PHE A 68 3.03 -1.37 7.93
CA PHE A 68 2.06 -1.50 6.86
C PHE A 68 1.43 -2.89 6.88
N CYS A 69 0.10 -2.93 6.81
CA CYS A 69 -0.67 -4.18 6.71
C CYS A 69 -1.19 -4.34 5.29
N TRP A 70 -0.96 -5.53 4.72
CA TRP A 70 -1.53 -5.95 3.44
C TRP A 70 -2.42 -7.17 3.64
N GLU A 71 -3.67 -7.06 3.22
CA GLU A 71 -4.64 -8.16 3.22
C GLU A 71 -5.07 -8.44 1.77
N PRO A 72 -4.49 -9.45 1.11
CA PRO A 72 -4.90 -9.79 -0.25
C PRO A 72 -6.33 -10.30 -0.27
N SER A 73 -7.06 -9.98 -1.35
CA SER A 73 -8.38 -10.55 -1.56
C SER A 73 -8.27 -12.06 -1.84
N PRO A 74 -9.32 -12.85 -1.50
CA PRO A 74 -9.39 -14.24 -1.90
C PRO A 74 -9.33 -14.42 -3.43
N GLU A 75 -9.90 -13.47 -4.19
CA GLU A 75 -9.90 -13.47 -5.65
C GLU A 75 -8.46 -13.45 -6.20
N LEU A 76 -7.64 -12.52 -5.69
CA LEU A 76 -6.23 -12.38 -6.09
C LEU A 76 -5.40 -13.64 -5.79
N LEU A 77 -5.70 -14.33 -4.68
CA LEU A 77 -5.04 -15.58 -4.32
C LEU A 77 -5.52 -16.78 -5.15
N SER A 78 -6.72 -16.69 -5.74
CA SER A 78 -7.33 -17.74 -6.54
C SER A 78 -6.99 -17.66 -8.03
N THR A 79 -6.55 -16.50 -8.52
CA THR A 79 -5.94 -16.37 -9.85
C THR A 79 -4.58 -17.07 -9.87
N PRO A 80 -4.36 -18.09 -10.73
CA PRO A 80 -3.05 -18.67 -10.89
C PRO A 80 -2.09 -17.58 -11.38
N SER A 81 -0.98 -17.42 -10.67
CA SER A 81 0.12 -16.54 -11.10
C SER A 81 0.53 -16.92 -12.53
N ALA A 82 0.27 -16.03 -13.48
CA ALA A 82 0.77 -16.12 -14.85
C ALA A 82 2.29 -15.93 -14.90
#